data_AF-B4PVL3-F1
#
_entry.id   AF-B4PVL3-F1
#
_cell.length_a   1.000
_cell.length_b   1.000
_cell.length_c   1.000
_cell.angle_alpha   90.00
_cell.angle_beta   90.00
_cell.angle_gamma   90.00
#
_symmetry.space_group_name_H-M   'P 1'
#
loop_
_entity.id
_entity.type
_entity.pdbx_description
1 polymer ?
#
loop_
_entity_poly.entity_id
_entity_poly.type
_entity_poly.pdbx_seq_one_letter_code
_entity_poly.pdbx_strand_id
1 'polypeptide(L)'
;MGSPRTVLVSLFLICSQALADLSGDAQTLEKCMRELSSPETIAADLRKLERYSSWRQEELPCLMRCLAREKGWFDVEANKWMLKKVTEDLGADVYNYCRFELRRMGTDGCSFAYRGLRCLKQAEMHAGTSLSTLLQCSRQLNATNVELLQYSKLKSKEPIPCLFQCFADAMGFYDREGNWRLENWKQAFGPSGNEDESFGSDYSGCRLSGTQRQKAANKCSWMYQEYKCWERVNGNKLVEDNREQS
;
A
#
# COMPACT_ATOMS: atom_id res chain seq x y z
N MET A 1 1.51 -37.88 -16.32
CA MET A 1 0.15 -38.20 -15.81
C MET A 1 0.24 -38.32 -14.30
N GLY A 2 -0.22 -37.32 -13.55
CA GLY A 2 -0.18 -37.35 -12.08
C GLY A 2 -1.23 -38.33 -11.54
N SER A 3 -0.83 -39.17 -10.59
CA SER A 3 -1.72 -40.16 -9.98
C SER A 3 -2.85 -39.46 -9.19
N PRO A 4 -4.12 -39.88 -9.34
CA PRO A 4 -5.26 -39.26 -8.66
C PRO A 4 -5.14 -39.31 -7.12
N ARG A 5 -4.36 -40.27 -6.58
CA ARG A 5 -4.06 -40.35 -5.14
C ARG A 5 -3.19 -39.20 -4.64
N THR A 6 -2.24 -38.73 -5.44
CA THR A 6 -1.36 -37.61 -5.08
C THR A 6 -2.14 -36.29 -5.06
N VAL A 7 -3.11 -36.13 -5.97
CA VAL A 7 -4.00 -34.96 -6.02
C VAL A 7 -4.93 -34.93 -4.79
N LEU A 8 -5.52 -36.07 -4.41
CA LEU A 8 -6.36 -36.19 -3.22
C LEU A 8 -5.61 -35.87 -1.92
N VAL A 9 -4.39 -36.41 -1.73
CA VAL A 9 -3.58 -36.15 -0.53
C VAL A 9 -3.19 -34.67 -0.44
N SER A 10 -2.81 -34.03 -1.55
CA SER A 10 -2.52 -32.59 -1.57
C SER A 10 -3.74 -31.73 -1.23
N LEU A 11 -4.92 -32.08 -1.75
CA LEU A 11 -6.18 -31.39 -1.42
C LEU A 11 -6.54 -31.53 0.06
N PHE A 12 -6.39 -32.73 0.64
CA PHE A 12 -6.63 -32.93 2.07
C PHE A 12 -5.68 -32.09 2.93
N LEU A 13 -4.39 -32.05 2.59
CA LEU A 13 -3.40 -31.25 3.34
C LEU A 13 -3.69 -29.75 3.26
N ILE A 14 -4.07 -29.23 2.09
CA ILE A 14 -4.45 -27.82 1.92
C ILE A 14 -5.70 -27.49 2.73
N CYS A 15 -6.71 -28.36 2.72
CA CYS A 15 -7.92 -28.17 3.51
C CYS A 15 -7.63 -28.21 5.03
N SER A 16 -6.77 -29.12 5.49
CA SER A 16 -6.39 -29.20 6.90
C SER A 16 -5.61 -27.96 7.37
N GLN A 17 -4.70 -27.44 6.55
CA GLN A 17 -3.99 -26.19 6.85
C GLN A 17 -4.94 -24.99 6.90
N ALA A 18 -5.83 -24.84 5.92
CA ALA A 18 -6.81 -23.76 5.91
C ALA A 18 -7.74 -23.79 7.14
N LEU A 19 -8.17 -24.99 7.57
CA LEU A 19 -8.99 -25.15 8.78
C LEU A 19 -8.21 -24.82 10.06
N ALA A 20 -6.94 -25.23 10.13
CA ALA A 20 -6.07 -24.90 11.26
C ALA A 20 -5.82 -23.39 11.35
N ASP A 21 -5.53 -22.74 10.22
CA ASP A 21 -5.31 -21.29 10.15
C ASP A 21 -6.57 -20.51 10.56
N LEU A 22 -7.75 -20.91 10.07
CA LEU A 22 -9.03 -20.33 10.49
C LEU A 22 -9.29 -20.51 11.99
N SER A 23 -8.93 -21.68 12.54
CA SER A 23 -9.08 -21.94 13.98
C SER A 23 -8.12 -21.09 14.83
N GLY A 24 -6.90 -20.86 14.36
CA GLY A 24 -5.91 -20.00 15.00
C GLY A 24 -6.34 -18.54 14.96
N ASP A 25 -6.79 -18.05 13.81
CA ASP A 25 -7.28 -16.67 13.66
C ASP A 25 -8.52 -16.40 14.53
N ALA A 26 -9.43 -17.38 14.65
CA ALA A 26 -10.59 -17.28 15.53
C ALA A 26 -10.18 -17.20 17.02
N GLN A 27 -9.20 -18.00 17.46
CA GLN A 27 -8.67 -17.95 18.82
C GLN A 27 -7.98 -16.61 19.12
N THR A 28 -7.18 -16.10 18.18
CA THR A 28 -6.53 -14.79 18.31
C THR A 28 -7.56 -13.67 18.42
N LEU A 29 -8.60 -13.70 17.58
CA LEU A 29 -9.69 -12.71 17.63
C LEU A 29 -10.43 -12.77 18.96
N GLU A 30 -10.80 -13.97 19.41
CA GLU A 30 -11.46 -14.16 20.70
C GLU A 30 -10.60 -13.61 21.84
N LYS A 31 -9.30 -13.94 21.87
CA LYS A 31 -8.35 -13.45 22.87
C LYS A 31 -8.34 -11.91 22.91
N CYS A 32 -8.21 -11.26 21.76
CA CYS A 32 -8.19 -9.80 21.71
C CYS A 32 -9.52 -9.15 22.09
N MET A 33 -10.65 -9.80 21.77
CA MET A 33 -11.96 -9.35 22.21
C MET A 33 -12.11 -9.44 23.74
N ARG A 34 -11.53 -10.45 24.38
CA ARG A 34 -11.54 -10.56 25.85
C ARG A 34 -10.78 -9.41 26.55
N GLU A 35 -9.83 -8.76 25.87
CA GLU A 35 -9.11 -7.61 26.42
C GLU A 35 -9.94 -6.32 26.40
N LEU A 36 -11.01 -6.27 25.61
CA LEU A 36 -11.87 -5.08 25.42
C LEU A 36 -13.26 -5.23 26.01
N SER A 37 -13.72 -6.47 26.21
CA SER A 37 -15.05 -6.81 26.71
C SER A 37 -15.00 -7.36 28.13
N SER A 38 -16.13 -7.28 28.85
CA SER A 38 -16.28 -8.00 30.11
C SER A 38 -16.84 -9.42 29.86
N PRO A 39 -16.68 -10.35 30.82
CA PRO A 39 -17.25 -11.70 30.70
C PRO A 39 -18.76 -11.70 30.44
N GLU A 40 -19.49 -10.70 30.95
CA GLU A 40 -20.94 -10.57 30.77
C GLU A 40 -21.33 -10.06 29.38
N THR A 41 -20.45 -9.33 28.68
CA THR A 41 -20.78 -8.67 27.39
C THR A 41 -20.11 -9.31 26.19
N ILE A 42 -19.10 -10.17 26.37
CA ILE A 42 -18.28 -10.70 25.28
C ILE A 42 -19.08 -11.38 24.16
N ALA A 43 -20.14 -12.13 24.48
CA ALA A 43 -20.98 -12.77 23.46
C ALA A 43 -21.76 -11.74 22.62
N ALA A 44 -22.16 -10.62 23.22
CA ALA A 44 -22.82 -9.52 22.52
C ALA A 44 -21.80 -8.69 21.71
N ASP A 45 -20.60 -8.48 22.24
CA ASP A 45 -19.53 -7.73 21.57
C ASP A 45 -18.92 -8.50 20.39
N LEU A 46 -18.79 -9.83 20.50
CA LEU A 46 -18.40 -10.69 19.36
C LEU A 46 -19.40 -10.58 18.21
N ARG A 47 -20.71 -10.47 18.50
CA ARG A 47 -21.73 -10.23 17.46
C ARG A 47 -21.63 -8.83 16.84
N LYS A 48 -20.99 -7.85 17.50
CA LYS A 48 -20.70 -6.54 16.90
C LYS A 48 -19.65 -6.64 15.80
N LEU A 49 -18.77 -7.65 15.80
CA LEU A 49 -17.80 -7.87 14.71
C LEU A 49 -18.50 -8.07 13.35
N GLU A 50 -19.70 -8.62 13.35
CA GLU A 50 -20.53 -8.79 12.14
C GLU A 50 -21.10 -7.44 11.62
N ARG A 51 -21.05 -6.37 12.43
CA ARG A 51 -21.61 -5.05 12.12
C ARG A 51 -20.62 -3.94 12.45
N TYR A 52 -19.68 -3.71 11.53
CA TYR A 52 -18.66 -2.66 11.61
C TYR A 52 -19.20 -1.25 11.95
N SER A 53 -20.43 -0.93 11.54
CA SER A 53 -21.06 0.37 11.82
C SER A 53 -21.47 0.60 13.28
N SER A 54 -21.43 -0.43 14.13
CA SER A 54 -21.86 -0.37 15.53
C SER A 54 -20.73 -0.19 16.56
N TRP A 55 -19.49 -0.07 16.10
CA TRP A 55 -18.31 0.06 16.97
C TRP A 55 -18.13 1.49 17.47
N ARG A 56 -17.81 1.66 18.75
CA ARG A 56 -17.38 2.98 19.26
C ARG A 56 -16.04 3.36 18.65
N GLN A 57 -15.79 4.66 18.57
CA GLN A 57 -14.62 5.24 17.90
C GLN A 57 -13.28 4.76 18.49
N GLU A 58 -13.25 4.29 19.74
CA GLU A 58 -12.07 3.80 20.45
C GLU A 58 -11.94 2.26 20.49
N GLU A 59 -13.04 1.52 20.43
CA GLU A 59 -13.05 0.06 20.59
C GLU A 59 -12.38 -0.66 19.41
N LEU A 60 -12.70 -0.22 18.18
CA LEU A 60 -12.18 -0.84 16.97
C LEU A 60 -10.67 -0.59 16.81
N PRO A 61 -10.14 0.62 17.03
CA PRO A 61 -8.69 0.83 16.98
C PRO A 61 -7.89 -0.02 17.96
N CYS A 62 -8.37 -0.19 19.20
CA CYS A 62 -7.65 -1.00 20.18
C CYS A 62 -7.74 -2.50 19.90
N LEU A 63 -8.84 -2.99 19.32
CA LEU A 63 -8.91 -4.37 18.82
C LEU A 63 -7.85 -4.62 17.76
N MET A 64 -7.76 -3.69 16.81
CA MET A 64 -6.82 -3.74 15.70
C MET A 64 -5.37 -3.71 16.21
N ARG A 65 -5.07 -2.90 17.23
CA ARG A 65 -3.77 -2.93 17.93
C ARG A 65 -3.45 -4.30 18.52
N CYS A 66 -4.40 -4.94 19.20
CA CYS A 66 -4.19 -6.28 19.74
C CYS A 66 -3.93 -7.32 18.62
N LEU A 67 -4.72 -7.31 17.56
CA LEU A 67 -4.52 -8.23 16.42
C LEU A 67 -3.13 -8.05 15.78
N ALA A 68 -2.70 -6.80 15.61
CA ALA A 68 -1.36 -6.50 15.09
C ALA A 68 -0.24 -6.98 16.04
N ARG A 69 -0.44 -6.90 17.36
CA ARG A 69 0.48 -7.46 18.37
C ARG A 69 0.57 -8.98 18.24
N GLU A 70 -0.55 -9.68 18.13
CA GLU A 70 -0.58 -11.15 18.06
C GLU A 70 0.07 -11.68 16.78
N LYS A 71 0.00 -10.93 15.68
CA LYS A 71 0.77 -11.22 14.46
C LYS A 71 2.26 -10.85 14.55
N GLY A 72 2.69 -10.21 15.65
CA GLY A 72 4.06 -9.72 15.83
C GLY A 72 4.40 -8.49 14.99
N TRP A 73 3.40 -7.85 14.38
CA TRP A 73 3.57 -6.68 13.53
C TRP A 73 3.65 -5.38 14.32
N PHE A 74 3.12 -5.33 15.54
CA PHE A 74 3.11 -4.14 16.38
C PHE A 74 3.69 -4.42 17.77
N ASP A 75 4.69 -3.63 18.16
CA ASP A 75 5.26 -3.61 19.50
C ASP A 75 4.48 -2.59 20.34
N VAL A 76 3.69 -3.14 21.28
CA VAL A 76 2.77 -2.41 22.16
C VAL A 76 3.51 -1.51 23.14
N GLU A 77 4.65 -1.97 23.66
CA GLU A 77 5.44 -1.25 24.67
C GLU A 77 6.20 -0.08 24.05
N ALA A 78 6.81 -0.31 22.88
CA ALA A 78 7.52 0.73 22.16
C ALA A 78 6.61 1.56 21.23
N ASN A 79 5.30 1.27 21.20
CA ASN A 79 4.29 1.91 20.35
C ASN A 79 4.75 2.07 18.89
N LYS A 80 5.19 0.96 18.28
CA LYS A 80 5.82 0.97 16.95
C LYS A 80 5.47 -0.26 16.11
N TRP A 81 5.50 -0.06 14.80
CA TRP A 81 5.42 -1.16 13.85
C TRP A 81 6.76 -1.89 13.70
N MET A 82 6.70 -3.21 13.71
CA MET A 82 7.83 -4.12 13.48
C MET A 82 8.05 -4.30 11.98
N LEU A 83 8.62 -3.27 11.34
CA LEU A 83 8.71 -3.14 9.88
C LEU A 83 9.33 -4.36 9.18
N LYS A 84 10.36 -4.96 9.80
CA LYS A 84 11.00 -6.18 9.28
C LYS A 84 10.01 -7.34 9.23
N LYS A 85 9.27 -7.57 10.32
CA LYS A 85 8.27 -8.65 10.41
C LYS A 85 7.12 -8.44 9.43
N VAL A 86 6.63 -7.20 9.32
CA VAL A 86 5.61 -6.83 8.31
C VAL A 86 6.11 -7.13 6.89
N THR A 87 7.37 -6.77 6.59
CA THR A 87 7.96 -7.02 5.26
C THR A 87 8.14 -8.52 4.98
N GLU A 88 8.56 -9.29 5.98
CA GLU A 88 8.73 -10.75 5.88
C GLU A 88 7.40 -11.47 5.66
N ASP A 89 6.35 -11.06 6.36
CA ASP A 89 5.05 -11.74 6.31
C ASP A 89 4.18 -11.29 5.12
N LEU A 90 4.23 -10.00 4.76
CA LEU A 90 3.34 -9.42 3.74
C LEU A 90 4.04 -9.03 2.43
N GLY A 91 5.37 -9.02 2.40
CA GLY A 91 6.14 -8.64 1.22
C GLY A 91 6.55 -7.16 1.20
N ALA A 92 7.56 -6.87 0.37
CA ALA A 92 8.17 -5.55 0.26
C ALA A 92 7.26 -4.53 -0.45
N ASP A 93 6.41 -4.96 -1.36
CA ASP A 93 5.46 -4.11 -2.07
C ASP A 93 4.36 -3.57 -1.13
N VAL A 94 3.77 -4.42 -0.30
CA VAL A 94 2.82 -4.03 0.74
C VAL A 94 3.46 -3.08 1.74
N TYR A 95 4.67 -3.41 2.21
CA TYR A 95 5.43 -2.54 3.10
C TYR A 95 5.71 -1.17 2.46
N ASN A 96 6.23 -1.15 1.23
CA ASN A 96 6.61 0.09 0.55
C ASN A 96 5.40 1.01 0.32
N TYR A 97 4.24 0.43 0.01
CA TYR A 97 2.97 1.16 -0.12
C TYR A 97 2.61 1.89 1.17
N CYS A 98 2.75 1.24 2.33
CA CYS A 98 2.36 1.81 3.63
C CYS A 98 3.50 2.45 4.42
N ARG A 99 4.70 2.56 3.85
CA ARG A 99 5.94 2.82 4.59
C ARG A 99 5.94 4.13 5.39
N PHE A 100 5.17 5.12 4.96
CA PHE A 100 5.04 6.40 5.65
C PHE A 100 4.05 6.29 6.80
N GLU A 101 2.88 5.69 6.55
CA GLU A 101 1.87 5.47 7.59
C GLU A 101 2.41 4.60 8.73
N LEU A 102 3.16 3.54 8.42
CA LEU A 102 3.77 2.66 9.44
C LEU A 102 4.89 3.34 10.25
N ARG A 103 5.45 4.45 9.75
CA ARG A 103 6.51 5.21 10.44
C ARG A 103 6.00 6.47 11.14
N ARG A 104 4.81 6.96 10.79
CA ARG A 104 4.20 8.16 11.38
C ARG A 104 3.67 7.82 12.78
N MET A 105 4.59 7.81 13.76
CA MET A 105 4.27 7.52 15.15
C MET A 105 3.11 8.39 15.64
N GLY A 106 2.08 7.75 16.17
CA GLY A 106 0.97 8.42 16.85
C GLY A 106 1.16 8.40 18.36
N THR A 107 0.65 9.42 19.05
CA THR A 107 0.64 9.46 20.52
C THR A 107 -0.29 8.39 21.09
N ASP A 108 -1.45 8.17 20.47
CA ASP A 108 -2.34 7.07 20.77
C ASP A 108 -1.97 5.80 19.97
N GLY A 109 -1.56 4.76 20.68
CA GLY A 109 -1.14 3.50 20.06
C GLY A 109 -2.28 2.74 19.39
N CYS A 110 -3.52 2.90 19.85
CA CYS A 110 -4.67 2.25 19.22
C CYS A 110 -4.95 2.86 17.85
N SER A 111 -5.07 4.19 17.78
CA SER A 111 -5.23 4.91 16.52
C SER A 111 -4.04 4.71 15.57
N PHE A 112 -2.81 4.66 16.11
CA PHE A 112 -1.63 4.41 15.28
C PHE A 112 -1.64 3.01 14.64
N ALA A 113 -1.91 1.97 15.42
CA ALA A 113 -2.02 0.62 14.89
C ALA A 113 -3.22 0.47 13.94
N TYR A 114 -4.33 1.14 14.22
CA TYR A 114 -5.51 1.10 13.36
C TYR A 114 -5.24 1.71 11.97
N ARG A 115 -4.63 2.90 11.92
CA ARG A 115 -4.28 3.55 10.66
C ARG A 115 -3.32 2.69 9.83
N GLY A 116 -2.30 2.12 10.46
CA GLY A 116 -1.37 1.22 9.78
C GLY A 116 -2.05 -0.05 9.24
N LEU A 117 -2.90 -0.72 10.03
CA LEU A 117 -3.65 -1.90 9.56
C LEU A 117 -4.60 -1.55 8.41
N ARG A 118 -5.29 -0.42 8.48
CA ARG A 118 -6.14 0.06 7.40
C ARG A 118 -5.34 0.27 6.11
N CYS A 119 -4.15 0.87 6.22
CA CYS A 119 -3.25 0.99 5.08
C CYS A 119 -2.84 -0.37 4.53
N LEU A 120 -2.39 -1.30 5.39
CA LEU A 120 -1.97 -2.64 4.95
C LEU A 120 -3.11 -3.34 4.20
N LYS A 121 -4.35 -3.19 4.67
CA LYS A 121 -5.52 -3.74 3.98
C LYS A 121 -5.75 -3.13 2.60
N GLN A 122 -5.52 -1.82 2.46
CA GLN A 122 -5.58 -1.13 1.16
C GLN A 122 -4.46 -1.59 0.23
N ALA A 123 -3.25 -1.79 0.76
CA ALA A 123 -2.10 -2.26 0.01
C ALA A 123 -2.34 -3.66 -0.59
N GLU A 124 -2.97 -4.59 0.14
CA GLU A 124 -3.36 -5.90 -0.40
C GLU A 124 -4.24 -5.80 -1.66
N MET A 125 -5.09 -4.78 -1.74
CA MET A 125 -5.98 -4.56 -2.89
C MET A 125 -5.27 -3.89 -4.07
N HIS A 126 -4.33 -2.97 -3.79
CA HIS A 126 -3.80 -2.05 -4.80
C HIS A 126 -2.33 -2.28 -5.16
N ALA A 127 -1.47 -2.64 -4.21
CA ALA A 127 -0.01 -2.71 -4.44
C ALA A 127 0.35 -3.78 -5.49
N GLY A 128 -0.22 -4.98 -5.38
CA GLY A 128 -0.02 -6.06 -6.35
C GLY A 128 -0.51 -5.68 -7.75
N THR A 129 -1.67 -5.02 -7.85
CA THR A 129 -2.22 -4.55 -9.12
C THR A 129 -1.32 -3.49 -9.75
N SER A 130 -0.87 -2.49 -8.99
CA SER A 130 0.07 -1.46 -9.45
C SER A 130 1.37 -2.07 -9.96
N LEU A 131 1.97 -2.99 -9.19
CA LEU A 131 3.22 -3.65 -9.57
C LEU A 131 3.04 -4.49 -10.84
N SER A 132 1.98 -5.29 -10.91
CA SER A 132 1.70 -6.15 -12.08
C SER A 132 1.51 -5.33 -13.36
N THR A 133 0.79 -4.21 -13.26
CA THR A 133 0.58 -3.26 -14.37
C THR A 133 1.89 -2.62 -14.82
N LEU A 134 2.73 -2.17 -13.88
CA LEU A 134 4.04 -1.61 -14.20
C LEU A 134 4.94 -2.63 -14.91
N LEU A 135 4.96 -3.87 -14.43
CA LEU A 135 5.72 -4.96 -15.06
C LEU A 135 5.16 -5.32 -16.45
N GLN A 136 3.85 -5.27 -16.64
CA GLN A 136 3.24 -5.45 -17.95
C GLN A 136 3.69 -4.35 -18.94
N CYS A 137 3.68 -3.09 -18.53
CA CYS A 137 4.16 -1.97 -19.34
C CYS A 137 5.66 -2.08 -19.66
N SER A 138 6.47 -2.53 -18.71
CA SER A 138 7.89 -2.79 -18.94
C SER A 138 8.10 -3.85 -20.02
N ARG A 139 7.31 -4.93 -20.01
CA ARG A 139 7.37 -5.95 -21.07
C ARG A 139 6.95 -5.40 -22.43
N GLN A 140 5.90 -4.59 -22.49
CA GLN A 140 5.42 -3.98 -23.74
C GLN A 140 6.47 -3.04 -24.37
N LEU A 141 7.24 -2.34 -23.53
CA LEU A 141 8.29 -1.42 -23.97
C LEU A 141 9.68 -2.07 -24.08
N ASN A 142 9.78 -3.39 -23.85
CA ASN A 142 11.06 -4.11 -23.76
C ASN A 142 12.06 -3.48 -22.78
N ALA A 143 11.56 -2.88 -21.69
CA ALA A 143 12.40 -2.28 -20.66
C ALA A 143 13.13 -3.35 -19.86
N THR A 144 14.43 -3.17 -19.70
CA THR A 144 15.35 -4.03 -18.95
C THR A 144 15.18 -3.85 -17.43
N ASN A 145 15.70 -4.81 -16.66
CA ASN A 145 15.77 -4.68 -15.19
C ASN A 145 16.57 -3.45 -14.73
N VAL A 146 17.58 -3.04 -15.51
CA VAL A 146 18.34 -1.82 -15.22
C VAL A 146 17.46 -0.58 -15.36
N GLU A 147 16.63 -0.52 -16.39
CA GLU A 147 15.71 0.60 -16.62
C GLU A 147 14.57 0.60 -15.59
N LEU A 148 14.08 -0.56 -15.15
CA LEU A 148 13.16 -0.67 -14.00
C LEU A 148 13.79 -0.13 -12.71
N LEU A 149 15.06 -0.44 -12.45
CA LEU A 149 15.79 0.13 -11.31
C LEU A 149 16.02 1.64 -11.46
N GLN A 150 16.18 2.14 -12.69
CA GLN A 150 16.28 3.58 -12.94
C GLN A 150 14.93 4.28 -12.78
N TYR A 151 13.83 3.62 -13.14
CA TYR A 151 12.46 4.07 -12.86
C TYR A 151 12.23 4.24 -11.36
N SER A 152 12.64 3.25 -10.54
CA SER A 152 12.52 3.35 -9.07
C SER A 152 13.41 4.45 -8.46
N LYS A 153 14.39 4.96 -9.21
CA LYS A 153 15.26 6.09 -8.84
C LYS A 153 14.82 7.42 -9.47
N LEU A 154 13.68 7.43 -10.16
CA LEU A 154 13.08 8.61 -10.79
C LEU A 154 13.98 9.28 -11.84
N LYS A 155 14.80 8.49 -12.55
CA LYS A 155 15.66 8.97 -13.64
C LYS A 155 14.84 9.37 -14.87
N SER A 156 15.32 10.32 -15.66
CA SER A 156 14.52 10.93 -16.75
C SER A 156 14.92 10.49 -18.16
N LYS A 157 15.83 9.52 -18.28
CA LYS A 157 16.25 8.96 -19.56
C LYS A 157 15.21 7.98 -20.09
N GLU A 158 14.95 7.98 -21.39
CA GLU A 158 14.13 6.94 -22.02
C GLU A 158 14.72 5.54 -21.74
N PRO A 159 13.88 4.50 -21.56
CA PRO A 159 12.42 4.43 -21.78
C PRO A 159 11.55 4.86 -20.58
N ILE A 160 12.14 5.44 -19.53
CA ILE A 160 11.48 5.64 -18.23
C ILE A 160 10.23 6.54 -18.30
N PRO A 161 10.26 7.70 -18.99
CA PRO A 161 9.05 8.52 -19.12
C PRO A 161 7.90 7.79 -19.81
N CYS A 162 8.18 7.02 -20.87
CA CYS A 162 7.13 6.28 -21.57
C CYS A 162 6.66 5.04 -20.80
N LEU A 163 7.53 4.44 -19.98
CA LEU A 163 7.11 3.42 -19.00
C LEU A 163 6.06 3.98 -18.04
N PHE A 164 6.30 5.18 -17.50
CA PHE A 164 5.31 5.85 -16.66
C PHE A 164 4.02 6.15 -17.42
N GLN A 165 4.09 6.65 -18.66
CA GLN A 165 2.90 6.94 -19.44
C GLN A 165 2.05 5.69 -19.70
N CYS A 166 2.66 4.55 -20.04
CA CYS A 166 1.95 3.27 -20.16
C CYS A 166 1.24 2.91 -18.84
N PHE A 167 1.97 2.97 -17.72
CA PHE A 167 1.44 2.66 -16.40
C PHE A 167 0.27 3.59 -16.03
N ALA A 168 0.43 4.89 -16.25
CA ALA A 168 -0.57 5.91 -15.96
C ALA A 168 -1.83 5.77 -16.81
N ASP A 169 -1.68 5.42 -18.09
CA ASP A 169 -2.81 5.16 -18.98
C ASP A 169 -3.56 3.89 -18.53
N ALA A 170 -2.84 2.82 -18.14
CA ALA A 170 -3.45 1.57 -17.67
C ALA A 170 -4.15 1.71 -16.30
N MET A 171 -3.61 2.51 -15.40
CA MET A 171 -4.21 2.80 -14.09
C MET A 171 -5.26 3.92 -14.14
N GLY A 172 -5.45 4.55 -15.30
CA GLY A 172 -6.40 5.65 -15.47
C GLY A 172 -6.09 6.84 -14.58
N PHE A 173 -4.82 7.24 -14.50
CA PHE A 173 -4.39 8.42 -13.73
C PHE A 173 -4.92 9.74 -14.29
N TYR A 174 -5.33 9.72 -15.54
CA TYR A 174 -5.83 10.87 -16.27
C TYR A 174 -7.19 10.54 -16.91
N ASP A 175 -8.09 11.52 -16.99
CA ASP A 175 -9.25 11.43 -17.88
C ASP A 175 -8.87 11.71 -19.34
N ARG A 176 -9.87 11.73 -20.23
CA ARG A 176 -9.64 11.92 -21.68
C ARG A 176 -9.13 13.33 -21.99
N GLU A 177 -9.46 14.29 -21.13
CA GLU A 177 -9.07 15.69 -21.18
C GLU A 177 -7.69 15.93 -20.52
N GLY A 178 -7.10 14.89 -19.91
CA GLY A 178 -5.82 14.96 -19.22
C GLY A 178 -5.90 15.56 -17.81
N ASN A 179 -7.08 15.72 -17.22
CA ASN A 179 -7.18 16.06 -15.79
C ASN A 179 -6.79 14.86 -14.95
N TRP A 180 -6.21 15.13 -13.78
CA TRP A 180 -5.87 14.07 -12.83
C TRP A 180 -7.12 13.42 -12.25
N ARG A 181 -7.12 12.09 -12.19
CA ARG A 181 -8.04 11.30 -11.36
C ARG A 181 -7.34 11.03 -10.03
N LEU A 182 -7.36 12.03 -9.14
CA LEU A 182 -6.54 12.04 -7.91
C LEU A 182 -6.67 10.77 -7.06
N GLU A 183 -7.87 10.20 -6.96
CA GLU A 183 -8.08 8.97 -6.19
C GLU A 183 -7.34 7.76 -6.79
N ASN A 184 -7.23 7.67 -8.12
CA ASN A 184 -6.45 6.60 -8.77
C ASN A 184 -4.95 6.75 -8.48
N TRP A 185 -4.44 7.98 -8.43
CA TRP A 185 -3.07 8.24 -8.00
C TRP A 185 -2.83 7.79 -6.57
N LYS A 186 -3.68 8.22 -5.63
CA LYS A 186 -3.57 7.82 -4.22
C LYS A 186 -3.66 6.31 -4.05
N GLN A 187 -4.60 5.66 -4.72
CA GLN A 187 -4.74 4.20 -4.69
C GLN A 187 -3.51 3.49 -5.22
N ALA A 188 -2.86 4.00 -6.26
CA ALA A 188 -1.70 3.34 -6.84
C ALA A 188 -0.42 3.50 -6.02
N PHE A 189 -0.22 4.65 -5.37
CA PHE A 189 1.04 5.02 -4.70
C PHE A 189 1.01 4.96 -3.17
N GLY A 190 -0.17 4.88 -2.57
CA GLY A 190 -0.34 4.82 -1.12
C GLY A 190 -0.24 6.19 -0.42
N PRO A 191 -0.29 6.20 0.92
CA PRO A 191 -0.27 7.41 1.72
C PRO A 191 1.02 8.20 1.56
N SER A 192 0.93 9.53 1.60
CA SER A 192 2.11 10.39 1.46
C SER A 192 2.88 10.53 2.77
N GLY A 193 4.16 10.88 2.69
CA GLY A 193 4.95 11.27 3.86
C GLY A 193 4.47 12.56 4.53
N ASN A 194 3.90 13.48 3.76
CA ASN A 194 3.59 14.87 4.17
C ASN A 194 2.11 15.09 4.52
N GLU A 195 1.29 14.03 4.55
CA GLU A 195 -0.08 14.05 5.04
C GLU A 195 -0.12 14.16 6.58
N ASP A 196 0.15 15.33 7.14
CA ASP A 196 -0.34 15.61 8.51
C ASP A 196 -1.86 15.84 8.47
N GLU A 197 -2.55 15.26 9.45
CA GLU A 197 -3.97 14.84 9.43
C GLU A 197 -5.04 15.96 9.29
N SER A 198 -4.68 17.18 8.93
CA SER A 198 -5.62 18.32 8.82
C SER A 198 -5.85 18.86 7.41
N PHE A 199 -4.88 18.72 6.48
CA PHE A 199 -5.01 19.35 5.15
C PHE A 199 -4.73 18.43 3.95
N GLY A 200 -4.25 17.21 4.19
CA GLY A 200 -3.84 16.31 3.10
C GLY A 200 -2.62 16.84 2.34
N SER A 201 -2.03 16.03 1.46
CA SER A 201 -1.00 16.53 0.56
C SER A 201 -1.59 17.36 -0.57
N ASP A 202 -1.08 18.58 -0.75
CA ASP A 202 -1.45 19.45 -1.87
C ASP A 202 -0.63 19.10 -3.11
N TYR A 203 -1.31 18.55 -4.11
CA TYR A 203 -0.73 18.21 -5.41
C TYR A 203 -1.05 19.23 -6.51
N SER A 204 -1.76 20.31 -6.18
CA SER A 204 -2.19 21.31 -7.16
C SER A 204 -1.01 21.91 -7.93
N GLY A 205 0.13 22.12 -7.24
CA GLY A 205 1.38 22.62 -7.83
C GLY A 205 2.11 21.61 -8.74
N CYS A 206 1.70 20.34 -8.76
CA CYS A 206 2.32 19.33 -9.61
C CYS A 206 1.69 19.22 -10.99
N ARG A 207 0.43 19.65 -11.14
CA ARG A 207 -0.25 19.61 -12.42
C ARG A 207 0.26 20.73 -13.32
N LEU A 208 0.79 20.37 -14.47
CA LEU A 208 1.25 21.33 -15.47
C LEU A 208 0.04 22.01 -16.14
N SER A 209 0.19 23.30 -16.45
CA SER A 209 -0.77 24.04 -17.27
C SER A 209 -0.85 23.47 -18.70
N GLY A 210 -1.98 23.72 -19.39
CA GLY A 210 -2.15 23.29 -20.78
C GLY A 210 -1.01 23.74 -21.69
N THR A 211 -0.56 24.99 -21.53
CA THR A 211 0.57 25.55 -22.28
C THR A 211 1.89 24.84 -21.99
N GLN A 212 2.15 24.47 -20.72
CA GLN A 212 3.36 23.71 -20.37
C GLN A 212 3.34 22.30 -20.98
N ARG A 213 2.17 21.63 -20.97
CA ARG A 213 2.02 20.30 -21.59
C ARG A 213 2.19 20.35 -23.11
N GLN A 214 1.68 21.38 -23.77
CA GLN A 214 1.87 21.59 -25.22
C GLN A 214 3.33 21.87 -25.60
N LYS A 215 4.10 22.51 -24.71
CA LYS A 215 5.53 22.79 -24.90
C LYS A 215 6.43 21.59 -24.59
N ALA A 216 5.91 20.55 -23.95
CA ALA A 216 6.71 19.36 -23.64
C ALA A 216 7.04 18.59 -24.92
N ALA A 217 8.17 17.87 -24.90
CA ALA A 217 8.65 17.14 -26.07
C ALA A 217 7.65 16.09 -26.57
N ASN A 218 6.95 15.41 -25.66
CA ASN A 218 5.92 14.42 -25.96
C ASN A 218 5.03 14.16 -24.72
N LYS A 219 4.03 13.28 -24.88
CA LYS A 219 3.11 12.87 -23.80
C LYS A 219 3.84 12.24 -22.61
N CYS A 220 4.79 11.36 -22.89
CA CYS A 220 5.60 10.70 -21.86
C CYS A 220 6.32 11.71 -20.97
N SER A 221 6.92 12.74 -21.57
CA SER A 221 7.72 13.75 -20.87
C SER A 221 6.89 14.55 -19.87
N TRP A 222 5.72 15.09 -20.26
CA TRP A 222 4.97 15.93 -19.33
C TRP A 222 4.30 15.10 -18.24
N MET A 223 3.78 13.90 -18.55
CA MET A 223 3.23 13.00 -17.54
C MET A 223 4.29 12.60 -16.52
N TYR A 224 5.51 12.32 -16.99
CA TYR A 224 6.61 11.98 -16.11
C TYR A 224 7.11 13.17 -15.27
N GLN A 225 7.03 14.40 -15.78
CA GLN A 225 7.32 15.59 -14.97
C GLN A 225 6.32 15.75 -13.82
N GLU A 226 5.03 15.57 -14.11
CA GLU A 226 3.96 15.57 -13.12
C GLU A 226 4.16 14.45 -12.08
N TYR A 227 4.50 13.23 -12.53
CA TYR A 227 4.84 12.10 -11.66
C TYR A 227 6.03 12.39 -10.73
N LYS A 228 7.13 12.92 -11.25
CA LYS A 228 8.28 13.28 -10.41
C LYS A 228 7.93 14.33 -9.36
N CYS A 229 7.01 15.24 -9.69
CA CYS A 229 6.50 16.19 -8.70
C CYS A 229 5.64 15.49 -7.65
N TRP A 230 4.72 14.60 -8.05
CA TRP A 230 3.92 13.76 -7.15
C TRP A 230 4.81 13.00 -6.15
N GLU A 231 5.82 12.30 -6.67
CA GLU A 231 6.78 11.54 -5.85
C GLU A 231 7.51 12.45 -4.85
N ARG A 232 7.92 13.64 -5.28
CA ARG A 232 8.55 14.64 -4.40
C ARG A 232 7.60 15.11 -3.29
N VAL A 233 6.36 15.44 -3.63
CA VAL A 233 5.32 15.82 -2.65
C VAL A 233 5.06 14.67 -1.67
N ASN A 234 5.17 13.42 -2.12
CA ASN A 234 5.05 12.25 -1.26
C ASN A 234 6.27 11.94 -0.41
N GLY A 235 7.34 12.74 -0.48
CA GLY A 235 8.55 12.54 0.30
C GLY A 235 9.52 11.52 -0.31
N ASN A 236 9.28 11.05 -1.54
CA ASN A 236 10.31 10.37 -2.32
C ASN A 236 11.31 11.41 -2.83
N LYS A 237 12.52 11.37 -2.30
CA LYS A 237 13.60 12.24 -2.78
C LYS A 237 14.06 11.75 -4.15
N LEU A 238 14.13 12.66 -5.11
CA LEU A 238 14.77 12.42 -6.40
C LEU A 238 16.27 12.19 -6.13
N VAL A 239 16.84 11.10 -6.67
CA VAL A 239 18.30 10.98 -6.77
C VAL A 239 18.73 11.93 -7.87
N GLU A 240 19.12 13.15 -7.50
CA GLU A 240 19.69 14.11 -8.45
C GLU A 240 20.82 13.42 -9.23
N ASP A 241 20.75 13.48 -10.56
CA ASP A 241 21.89 13.13 -11.42
C ASP A 241 22.97 14.18 -11.16
N ASN A 242 23.81 13.92 -10.16
CA ASN A 242 25.06 14.63 -9.98
C ASN A 242 25.94 14.40 -11.22
N ARG A 243 26.00 15.43 -12.08
CA ARG A 243 27.06 15.76 -13.04
C ARG A 243 27.44 14.66 -14.05
N GLU A 244 26.78 14.69 -15.22
CA GLU A 244 27.50 14.56 -16.49
C GLU A 244 27.92 15.97 -16.97
N GLN A 245 28.83 16.56 -16.21
CA GLN A 245 29.76 17.60 -16.69
C GLN A 245 31.12 17.24 -16.10
N SER A 246 31.78 16.30 -16.78
CA SER A 246 33.24 16.13 -16.83
C SER A 246 33.60 15.44 -18.13
#